data_AF-A0A0S8GH94-F1
#
_entry.id   AF-A0A0S8GH94-F1
#
_cell.length_a   1.000
_cell.length_b   1.000
_cell.length_c   1.000
_cell.angle_alpha   90.00
_cell.angle_beta   90.00
_cell.angle_gamma   90.00
#
_symmetry.space_group_name_H-M   'P 1'
#
loop_
_entity.id
_entity.type
_entity.pdbx_description
1 polymer ?
#
loop_
_entity_poly.entity_id
_entity_poly.type
_entity_poly.pdbx_seq_one_letter_code
_entity_poly.pdbx_strand_id
1 'polypeptide(L)'
;MRTFEELRNRAQTVVGGLGPLRLVLVAPNDADDLEAVDAARRLGLVDPVLVGDREQAEAAAGGLGLDLSTTELVEETDMRSAVRIAVELVCADTRAILMRGRIPVSQMMQVVLEDGSRLRVHGRLLTHVGIFQIEGVPRLILVSDGGMVAAPDLGQKIGIIENAIAVARALGNERPRVALLAAVETVYPTMPVTMEEAVISKMGERGQIKGAWIDGPLSLDVAVSEHAAQQKGVGGDVAGRADILIVSQIEVGNGMYKALVSFAGARAVGLVVGGRYPIVVTSRSDTVGNKIDAIAVACLLAGG
;
A
#
# COMPACT_ATOMS: atom_id res chain seq x y z
N MET A 1 -8.78 -9.84 9.03
CA MET A 1 -7.81 -9.12 9.86
C MET A 1 -8.44 -7.83 10.33
N ARG A 2 -8.29 -7.48 11.61
CA ARG A 2 -8.99 -6.37 12.26
C ARG A 2 -8.06 -5.23 12.67
N THR A 3 -6.83 -5.55 13.08
CA THR A 3 -5.87 -4.56 13.59
C THR A 3 -4.49 -4.76 12.98
N PHE A 4 -3.67 -3.72 13.10
CA PHE A 4 -2.25 -3.79 12.76
C PHE A 4 -1.45 -4.72 13.70
N GLU A 5 -1.89 -4.94 14.95
CA GLU A 5 -1.26 -5.97 15.79
C GLU A 5 -1.46 -7.39 15.22
N GLU A 6 -2.70 -7.73 14.83
CA GLU A 6 -2.99 -9.01 14.16
C GLU A 6 -2.18 -9.17 12.87
N LEU A 7 -2.01 -8.05 12.13
CA LEU A 7 -1.21 -8.00 10.92
C LEU A 7 0.26 -8.34 11.19
N ARG A 8 0.88 -7.67 12.16
CA ARG A 8 2.28 -7.92 12.52
C ARG A 8 2.50 -9.36 12.98
N ASN A 9 1.61 -9.90 13.81
CA ASN A 9 1.71 -11.30 14.26
C ASN A 9 1.64 -12.28 13.08
N ARG A 10 0.77 -12.02 12.09
CA ARG A 10 0.71 -12.82 10.86
C ARG A 10 2.00 -12.70 10.06
N ALA A 11 2.53 -11.48 9.88
CA ALA A 11 3.77 -11.26 9.17
C ALA A 11 4.93 -12.04 9.81
N GLN A 12 5.07 -11.99 11.13
CA GLN A 12 6.08 -12.77 11.85
C GLN A 12 5.91 -14.27 11.67
N THR A 13 4.67 -14.78 11.64
CA THR A 13 4.40 -16.20 11.42
C THR A 13 4.80 -16.63 10.01
N VAL A 14 4.38 -15.88 8.98
CA VAL A 14 4.67 -16.19 7.57
C VAL A 14 6.17 -16.08 7.30
N VAL A 15 6.80 -14.99 7.77
CA VAL A 15 8.23 -14.75 7.55
C VAL A 15 9.09 -15.70 8.36
N GLY A 16 8.73 -16.00 9.61
CA GLY A 16 9.46 -16.93 10.47
C GLY A 16 9.59 -18.34 9.86
N GLY A 17 8.63 -18.76 9.04
CA GLY A 17 8.72 -20.03 8.30
C GLY A 17 9.60 -20.00 7.05
N LEU A 18 9.92 -18.81 6.52
CA LEU A 18 10.62 -18.63 5.24
C LEU A 18 11.98 -17.92 5.37
N GLY A 19 12.27 -17.33 6.54
CA GLY A 19 13.41 -16.43 6.77
C GLY A 19 13.11 -14.98 6.42
N PRO A 20 13.89 -14.01 6.95
CA PRO A 20 13.68 -12.58 6.75
C PRO A 20 13.79 -12.19 5.28
N LEU A 21 13.07 -11.13 4.88
CA LEU A 21 13.16 -10.56 3.53
C LEU A 21 14.26 -9.51 3.46
N ARG A 22 14.88 -9.32 2.30
CA ARG A 22 15.78 -8.17 2.11
C ARG A 22 14.98 -6.88 2.05
N LEU A 23 15.28 -5.93 2.92
CA LEU A 23 14.69 -4.59 2.85
C LEU A 23 15.78 -3.60 2.44
N VAL A 24 15.57 -2.86 1.35
CA VAL A 24 16.51 -1.83 0.91
C VAL A 24 15.92 -0.45 1.23
N LEU A 25 16.49 0.24 2.22
CA LEU A 25 16.12 1.60 2.61
C LEU A 25 16.99 2.61 1.85
N VAL A 26 16.35 3.44 1.01
CA VAL A 26 17.04 4.48 0.23
C VAL A 26 16.98 5.82 0.94
N ALA A 27 18.09 6.57 0.95
CA ALA A 27 18.26 7.82 1.69
C ALA A 27 17.91 7.65 3.19
N PRO A 28 18.72 6.87 3.94
CA PRO A 28 18.50 6.52 5.35
C PRO A 28 18.83 7.67 6.32
N ASN A 29 18.33 8.88 6.06
CA ASN A 29 18.65 10.10 6.82
C ASN A 29 17.51 10.56 7.74
N ASP A 30 16.67 9.62 8.19
CA ASP A 30 15.55 9.85 9.10
C ASP A 30 15.64 8.86 10.27
N ALA A 31 15.66 9.39 11.48
CA ALA A 31 15.77 8.58 12.70
C ALA A 31 14.60 7.59 12.81
N ASP A 32 13.36 8.05 12.58
CA ASP A 32 12.17 7.20 12.68
C ASP A 32 12.14 6.08 11.63
N ASP A 33 12.66 6.32 10.41
CA ASP A 33 12.80 5.27 9.39
C ASP A 33 13.83 4.21 9.84
N LEU A 34 14.98 4.64 10.39
CA LEU A 34 16.01 3.74 10.90
C LEU A 34 15.52 2.93 12.10
N GLU A 35 14.81 3.56 13.04
CA GLU A 35 14.21 2.89 14.19
C GLU A 35 13.20 1.82 13.76
N ALA A 36 12.35 2.14 12.77
CA ALA A 36 11.37 1.21 12.25
C ALA A 36 12.01 0.01 11.54
N VAL A 37 13.06 0.25 10.75
CA VAL A 37 13.81 -0.82 10.05
C VAL A 37 14.51 -1.74 11.05
N ASP A 38 15.18 -1.16 12.05
CA ASP A 38 15.86 -1.94 13.09
C ASP A 38 14.86 -2.71 13.99
N ALA A 39 13.72 -2.10 14.32
CA ALA A 39 12.63 -2.80 15.00
C ALA A 39 12.09 -3.97 14.16
N ALA A 40 11.90 -3.79 12.85
CA ALA A 40 11.47 -4.86 11.95
C ALA A 40 12.53 -5.99 11.84
N ARG A 41 13.83 -5.65 11.88
CA ARG A 41 14.93 -6.62 11.96
C ARG A 41 14.86 -7.44 13.25
N ARG A 42 14.68 -6.79 14.41
CA ARG A 42 14.52 -7.48 15.71
C ARG A 42 13.29 -8.40 15.76
N LEU A 43 12.24 -8.06 15.02
CA LEU A 43 11.04 -8.90 14.88
C LEU A 43 11.26 -10.10 13.93
N GLY A 44 12.43 -10.21 13.29
CA GLY A 44 12.77 -11.27 12.32
C GLY A 44 12.10 -11.08 10.95
N LEU A 45 11.57 -9.90 10.66
CA LEU A 45 10.84 -9.65 9.42
C LEU A 45 11.76 -9.39 8.23
N VAL A 46 12.85 -8.65 8.47
CA VAL A 46 13.72 -8.13 7.41
C VAL A 46 15.19 -8.22 7.76
N ASP A 47 16.03 -8.31 6.72
CA ASP A 47 17.47 -8.09 6.76
C ASP A 47 17.79 -6.82 5.95
N PRO A 48 18.12 -5.70 6.60
CA PRO A 48 18.17 -4.41 5.95
C PRO A 48 19.50 -4.13 5.22
N VAL A 49 19.38 -3.41 4.11
CA VAL A 49 20.48 -2.74 3.41
C VAL A 49 20.14 -1.27 3.28
N LEU A 50 21.10 -0.41 3.63
CA LEU A 50 20.98 1.04 3.53
C LEU A 50 21.69 1.52 2.26
N VAL A 51 21.05 2.40 1.50
CA VAL A 51 21.65 3.01 0.29
C VAL A 51 21.53 4.52 0.38
N GLY A 52 22.66 5.21 0.52
CA GLY A 52 22.67 6.66 0.63
C GLY A 52 23.93 7.22 1.28
N ASP A 53 23.83 8.46 1.75
CA ASP A 53 24.91 9.16 2.45
C ASP A 53 25.18 8.53 3.82
N ARG A 54 26.41 8.03 4.01
CA ARG A 54 26.86 7.36 5.24
C ARG A 54 26.84 8.30 6.44
N GLU A 55 27.34 9.53 6.29
CA GLU A 55 27.43 10.50 7.38
C GLU A 55 26.02 10.85 7.88
N GLN A 56 25.08 11.07 6.95
CA GLN A 56 23.69 11.33 7.31
C GLN A 56 23.02 10.13 7.99
N ALA A 57 23.32 8.91 7.56
CA ALA A 57 22.79 7.69 8.16
C ALA A 57 23.30 7.51 9.60
N GLU A 58 24.61 7.66 9.80
CA GLU A 58 25.26 7.53 11.10
C GLU A 58 24.82 8.64 12.06
N ALA A 59 24.64 9.87 11.58
CA ALA A 59 24.10 10.97 12.37
C ALA A 59 22.65 10.69 12.83
N ALA A 60 21.80 10.19 11.94
CA ALA A 60 20.42 9.84 12.26
C ALA A 60 20.34 8.65 13.24
N ALA A 61 21.20 7.64 13.07
CA ALA A 61 21.29 6.49 13.97
C ALA A 61 21.86 6.85 15.36
N GLY A 62 22.86 7.74 15.40
CA GLY A 62 23.53 8.16 16.63
C GLY A 62 22.58 8.81 17.62
N GLY A 63 21.57 9.56 17.15
CA GLY A 63 20.52 10.13 17.99
C GLY A 63 19.65 9.10 18.72
N LEU A 64 19.62 7.86 18.24
CA LEU A 64 18.84 6.75 18.79
C LEU A 64 19.71 5.69 19.49
N GLY A 65 21.04 5.80 19.43
CA GLY A 65 21.95 4.76 19.89
C GLY A 65 21.89 3.48 19.06
N LEU A 66 21.47 3.57 17.79
CA LEU A 66 21.43 2.42 16.88
C LEU A 66 22.82 2.12 16.34
N ASP A 67 23.25 0.86 16.43
CA ASP A 67 24.51 0.38 15.87
C ASP A 67 24.32 -0.09 14.42
N LEU A 68 24.81 0.69 13.46
CA LEU A 68 24.77 0.36 12.04
C LEU A 68 25.92 -0.56 11.59
N SER A 69 26.88 -0.92 12.46
CA SER A 69 28.06 -1.71 12.08
C SER A 69 27.73 -3.09 11.52
N THR A 70 26.56 -3.62 11.89
CA THR A 70 26.06 -4.93 11.45
C THR A 70 25.06 -4.85 10.29
N THR A 71 24.84 -3.65 9.74
CA THR A 71 23.91 -3.38 8.64
C THR A 71 24.72 -3.01 7.41
N GLU A 72 24.42 -3.65 6.27
CA GLU A 72 25.07 -3.32 5.00
C GLU A 72 24.70 -1.89 4.60
N LEU A 73 25.70 -1.06 4.30
CA LEU A 73 25.53 0.32 3.85
C LEU A 73 26.31 0.54 2.55
N VAL A 74 25.58 0.81 1.48
CA VAL A 74 26.12 1.22 0.18
C VAL A 74 26.12 2.73 0.10
N GLU A 75 27.31 3.31 0.12
CA GLU A 75 27.51 4.75 0.13
C GLU A 75 27.28 5.33 -1.27
N GLU A 76 26.30 6.21 -1.40
CA GLU A 76 25.98 6.94 -2.64
C GLU A 76 25.28 8.25 -2.27
N THR A 77 25.85 9.38 -2.69
CA THR A 77 25.36 10.71 -2.31
C THR A 77 24.45 11.32 -3.38
N ASP A 78 24.54 10.87 -4.64
CA ASP A 78 23.59 11.26 -5.67
C ASP A 78 22.27 10.50 -5.49
N MET A 79 21.21 11.25 -5.20
CA MET A 79 19.89 10.69 -4.90
C MET A 79 19.37 9.76 -5.99
N ARG A 80 19.56 10.13 -7.26
CA ARG A 80 19.04 9.34 -8.39
C ARG A 80 19.80 8.02 -8.52
N SER A 81 21.13 8.07 -8.39
CA SER A 81 22.01 6.90 -8.40
C SER A 81 21.74 5.98 -7.21
N ALA A 82 21.50 6.55 -6.02
CA ALA A 82 21.11 5.79 -4.83
C ALA A 82 19.80 5.00 -5.07
N VAL A 83 18.78 5.63 -5.68
CA VAL A 83 17.54 4.92 -6.02
C VAL A 83 17.79 3.81 -7.07
N ARG A 84 18.66 4.02 -8.06
CA ARG A 84 19.00 2.98 -9.05
C ARG A 84 19.68 1.78 -8.41
N ILE A 85 20.70 2.02 -7.60
CA ILE A 85 21.41 0.97 -6.84
C ILE A 85 20.41 0.20 -5.98
N ALA A 86 19.52 0.90 -5.28
CA ALA A 86 18.52 0.25 -4.44
C ALA A 86 17.55 -0.64 -5.23
N VAL A 87 17.10 -0.18 -6.40
CA VAL A 87 16.26 -0.97 -7.31
C VAL A 87 17.02 -2.21 -7.81
N GLU A 88 18.30 -2.08 -8.14
CA GLU A 88 19.13 -3.21 -8.57
C GLU A 88 19.31 -4.26 -7.47
N LEU A 89 19.57 -3.83 -6.24
CA LEU A 89 19.69 -4.71 -5.07
C LEU A 89 18.37 -5.45 -4.81
N VAL A 90 17.24 -4.74 -4.81
CA VAL A 90 15.92 -5.36 -4.64
C VAL A 90 15.63 -6.39 -5.74
N CYS A 91 16.02 -6.11 -6.99
CA CYS A 91 15.82 -7.02 -8.11
C CYS A 91 16.80 -8.21 -8.17
N ALA A 92 17.88 -8.17 -7.38
CA ALA A 92 18.85 -9.26 -7.26
C ALA A 92 18.35 -10.38 -6.34
N ASP A 93 17.43 -10.08 -5.42
CA ASP A 93 16.88 -11.02 -4.45
C ASP A 93 15.52 -11.57 -4.86
N THR A 94 15.17 -12.78 -4.40
CA THR A 94 13.86 -13.39 -4.68
C THR A 94 12.75 -12.83 -3.80
N ARG A 95 13.07 -12.35 -2.60
CA ARG A 95 12.13 -11.84 -1.60
C ARG A 95 12.66 -10.52 -1.04
N ALA A 96 12.19 -9.42 -1.60
CA ALA A 96 12.69 -8.10 -1.27
C ALA A 96 11.61 -7.03 -1.17
N ILE A 97 11.94 -5.96 -0.46
CA ILE A 97 11.11 -4.79 -0.22
C ILE A 97 11.97 -3.56 -0.50
N LEU A 98 11.43 -2.60 -1.24
CA LEU A 98 12.04 -1.29 -1.39
C LEU A 98 11.38 -0.33 -0.41
N MET A 99 12.15 0.39 0.40
CA MET A 99 11.62 1.37 1.35
C MET A 99 12.18 2.76 1.04
N ARG A 100 11.28 3.74 0.97
CA ARG A 100 11.62 5.15 0.74
C ARG A 100 11.99 5.83 2.06
N GLY A 101 13.20 6.35 2.18
CA GLY A 101 13.59 7.32 3.21
C GLY A 101 13.18 8.75 2.83
N ARG A 102 14.00 9.78 3.08
CA ARG A 102 13.61 11.19 2.81
C ARG A 102 13.82 11.62 1.35
N ILE A 103 13.14 10.95 0.43
CA ILE A 103 13.15 11.24 -1.02
C ILE A 103 11.75 11.61 -1.50
N PRO A 104 11.52 12.71 -2.24
CA PRO A 104 10.22 12.95 -2.87
C PRO A 104 9.74 11.72 -3.65
N VAL A 105 8.50 11.28 -3.43
CA VAL A 105 7.93 10.10 -4.10
C VAL A 105 8.09 10.21 -5.62
N SER A 106 7.88 11.40 -6.18
CA SER A 106 8.07 11.67 -7.61
C SER A 106 9.47 11.35 -8.12
N GLN A 107 10.53 11.69 -7.36
CA GLN A 107 11.92 11.42 -7.75
C GLN A 107 12.24 9.92 -7.70
N MET A 108 11.78 9.23 -6.66
CA MET A 108 11.93 7.78 -6.55
C MET A 108 11.18 7.08 -7.70
N MET A 109 9.94 7.50 -7.96
CA MET A 109 9.11 6.90 -9.00
C MET A 109 9.64 7.17 -10.41
N GLN A 110 10.29 8.30 -10.67
CA GLN A 110 10.96 8.55 -11.95
C GLN A 110 11.96 7.44 -12.27
N VAL A 111 12.76 7.00 -11.30
CA VAL A 111 13.73 5.91 -11.49
C VAL A 111 13.05 4.54 -11.56
N VAL A 112 12.07 4.29 -10.69
CA VAL A 112 11.33 3.01 -10.70
C VAL A 112 10.59 2.77 -12.02
N LEU A 113 10.10 3.84 -12.65
CA LEU A 113 9.36 3.81 -13.91
C LEU A 113 10.27 3.82 -15.15
N GLU A 114 11.59 4.03 -15.01
CA GLU A 114 12.55 3.96 -16.12
C GLU A 114 12.50 2.58 -16.80
N ASP A 115 12.61 2.60 -18.13
CA ASP A 115 12.76 1.36 -18.90
C ASP A 115 14.06 0.66 -18.48
N GLY A 116 13.97 -0.62 -18.14
CA GLY A 116 15.10 -1.40 -17.64
C GLY A 116 15.23 -1.47 -16.12
N SER A 117 14.37 -0.80 -15.34
CA SER A 117 14.42 -0.86 -13.87
C SER A 117 14.22 -2.27 -13.28
N ARG A 118 13.66 -3.21 -14.06
CA ARG A 118 13.28 -4.59 -13.66
C ARG A 118 12.27 -4.71 -12.52
N LEU A 119 11.96 -3.61 -11.81
CA LEU A 119 10.90 -3.52 -10.81
C LEU A 119 9.53 -3.40 -11.50
N ARG A 120 9.46 -2.60 -12.57
CA ARG A 120 8.25 -2.49 -13.39
C ARG A 120 7.99 -3.79 -14.14
N VAL A 121 6.75 -4.29 -14.02
CA VAL A 121 6.28 -5.45 -14.78
C VAL A 121 5.47 -4.96 -15.98
N HIS A 122 5.83 -5.40 -17.19
CA HIS A 122 5.10 -5.00 -18.40
C HIS A 122 3.63 -5.41 -18.31
N GLY A 123 2.73 -4.49 -18.66
CA GLY A 123 1.28 -4.70 -18.59
C GLY A 123 0.67 -4.59 -17.18
N ARG A 124 1.45 -4.36 -16.12
CA ARG A 124 0.94 -4.09 -14.77
C ARG A 124 1.09 -2.63 -14.39
N LEU A 125 0.04 -2.08 -13.79
CA LEU A 125 0.00 -0.70 -13.31
C LEU A 125 0.59 -0.63 -11.90
N LEU A 126 1.42 0.37 -11.63
CA LEU A 126 1.85 0.71 -10.28
C LEU A 126 0.78 1.60 -9.63
N THR A 127 0.28 1.19 -8.46
CA THR A 127 -0.82 1.87 -7.77
C THR A 127 -0.54 2.02 -6.29
N HIS A 128 -1.13 3.04 -5.66
CA HIS A 128 -1.06 3.20 -4.21
C HIS A 128 -2.24 2.52 -3.51
N VAL A 129 -1.96 1.75 -2.46
CA VAL A 129 -2.97 1.17 -1.57
C VAL A 129 -2.73 1.69 -0.16
N GLY A 130 -3.69 2.45 0.36
CA GLY A 130 -3.72 2.85 1.77
C GLY A 130 -4.52 1.83 2.58
N ILE A 131 -4.01 1.44 3.75
CA ILE A 131 -4.67 0.51 4.68
C ILE A 131 -4.94 1.26 5.98
N PHE A 132 -6.17 1.19 6.47
CA PHE A 132 -6.63 1.96 7.60
C PHE A 132 -7.18 1.06 8.70
N GLN A 133 -6.76 1.34 9.93
CA GLN A 133 -7.44 0.89 11.15
C GLN A 133 -8.21 2.09 11.72
N ILE A 134 -9.53 1.98 11.72
CA ILE A 134 -10.45 3.04 12.12
C ILE A 134 -11.23 2.57 13.35
N GLU A 135 -11.32 3.40 14.37
CA GLU A 135 -12.10 3.08 15.57
C GLU A 135 -13.57 2.82 15.22
N GLY A 136 -14.16 1.77 15.81
CA GLY A 136 -15.53 1.36 15.53
C GLY A 136 -15.72 0.56 14.22
N VAL A 137 -14.70 0.45 13.37
CA VAL A 137 -14.74 -0.40 12.16
C VAL A 137 -14.09 -1.75 12.47
N PRO A 138 -14.81 -2.89 12.38
CA PRO A 138 -14.33 -4.19 12.87
C PRO A 138 -13.38 -4.91 11.90
N ARG A 139 -12.73 -4.17 11.00
CA ARG A 139 -11.85 -4.65 9.93
C ARG A 139 -10.90 -3.54 9.48
N LEU A 140 -9.78 -3.94 8.88
CA LEU A 140 -8.95 -2.99 8.12
C LEU A 140 -9.68 -2.60 6.83
N ILE A 141 -9.66 -1.32 6.49
CA ILE A 141 -10.23 -0.79 5.23
C ILE A 141 -9.09 -0.44 4.30
N LEU A 142 -9.18 -0.87 3.05
CA LEU A 142 -8.24 -0.50 2.00
C LEU A 142 -8.85 0.60 1.13
N VAL A 143 -8.06 1.59 0.74
CA VAL A 143 -8.47 2.65 -0.20
C VAL A 143 -7.44 2.73 -1.33
N SER A 144 -7.91 2.73 -2.58
CA SER A 144 -7.03 2.84 -3.76
C SER A 144 -7.74 3.54 -4.93
N ASP A 145 -7.12 4.40 -5.74
CA ASP A 145 -5.75 4.94 -5.63
C ASP A 145 -5.78 6.35 -4.99
N GLY A 146 -4.83 6.65 -4.10
CA GLY A 146 -4.71 7.95 -3.42
C GLY A 146 -3.34 8.63 -3.55
N GLY A 147 -2.45 8.10 -4.41
CA GLY A 147 -1.06 8.53 -4.45
C GLY A 147 -0.29 8.30 -5.75
N MET A 148 -0.82 7.58 -6.74
CA MET A 148 -0.11 7.26 -7.99
C MET A 148 -0.87 7.68 -9.25
N VAL A 149 -2.08 7.17 -9.47
CA VAL A 149 -2.82 7.38 -10.72
C VAL A 149 -3.82 8.52 -10.58
N ALA A 150 -3.57 9.64 -11.27
CA ALA A 150 -4.34 10.89 -11.09
C ALA A 150 -5.81 10.76 -11.49
N ALA A 151 -6.06 10.38 -12.74
CA ALA A 151 -7.39 10.20 -13.30
C ALA A 151 -7.40 8.88 -14.09
N PRO A 152 -7.65 7.74 -13.41
CA PRO A 152 -7.56 6.42 -14.04
C PRO A 152 -8.64 6.23 -15.10
N ASP A 153 -8.26 5.77 -16.28
CA ASP A 153 -9.20 5.22 -17.26
C ASP A 153 -9.77 3.86 -16.80
N LEU A 154 -10.74 3.32 -17.54
CA LEU A 154 -11.38 2.02 -17.21
C LEU A 154 -10.36 0.88 -17.07
N GLY A 155 -9.36 0.82 -17.95
CA GLY A 155 -8.30 -0.21 -17.91
C GLY A 155 -7.41 -0.06 -16.68
N GLN A 156 -7.06 1.18 -16.34
CA GLN A 156 -6.27 1.49 -15.15
C GLN A 156 -7.04 1.19 -13.87
N LYS A 157 -8.35 1.45 -13.81
CA LYS A 157 -9.21 1.07 -12.68
C LYS A 157 -9.19 -0.43 -12.42
N ILE A 158 -9.20 -1.26 -13.47
CA ILE A 158 -9.05 -2.72 -13.34
C ILE A 158 -7.71 -3.05 -12.67
N GLY A 159 -6.60 -2.45 -13.11
CA GLY A 159 -5.29 -2.64 -12.49
C GLY A 159 -5.24 -2.20 -11.02
N ILE A 160 -5.90 -1.09 -10.67
CA ILE A 160 -6.06 -0.60 -9.29
C ILE A 160 -6.81 -1.64 -8.45
N ILE A 161 -7.92 -2.17 -8.95
CA ILE A 161 -8.73 -3.19 -8.28
C ILE A 161 -7.91 -4.47 -8.05
N GLU A 162 -7.25 -4.98 -9.08
CA GLU A 162 -6.46 -6.22 -8.99
C GLU A 162 -5.32 -6.10 -7.97
N ASN A 163 -4.63 -4.96 -7.97
CA ASN A 163 -3.58 -4.68 -7.00
C ASN A 163 -4.15 -4.60 -5.57
N ALA A 164 -5.27 -3.92 -5.36
CA ALA A 164 -5.91 -3.83 -4.04
C ALA A 164 -6.40 -5.20 -3.55
N ILE A 165 -6.96 -6.04 -4.44
CA ILE A 165 -7.34 -7.42 -4.15
C ILE A 165 -6.12 -8.23 -3.71
N ALA A 166 -4.99 -8.10 -4.41
CA ALA A 166 -3.76 -8.80 -4.05
C ALA A 166 -3.29 -8.42 -2.63
N VAL A 167 -3.37 -7.13 -2.27
CA VAL A 167 -3.07 -6.67 -0.91
C VAL A 167 -4.02 -7.28 0.11
N ALA A 168 -5.33 -7.19 -0.08
CA ALA A 168 -6.28 -7.76 0.88
C ALA A 168 -6.11 -9.28 1.07
N ARG A 169 -5.79 -10.01 0.00
CA ARG A 169 -5.50 -11.45 0.06
C ARG A 169 -4.23 -11.76 0.84
N ALA A 170 -3.16 -10.99 0.65
CA ALA A 170 -1.94 -11.13 1.46
C ALA A 170 -2.21 -10.91 2.97
N LEU A 171 -3.15 -10.01 3.29
CA LEU A 171 -3.65 -9.78 4.65
C LEU A 171 -4.59 -10.89 5.17
N GLY A 172 -4.81 -11.96 4.39
CA GLY A 172 -5.63 -13.11 4.78
C GLY A 172 -7.11 -12.97 4.47
N ASN A 173 -7.54 -11.97 3.71
CA ASN A 173 -8.91 -11.91 3.18
C ASN A 173 -8.96 -12.60 1.81
N GLU A 174 -9.34 -13.89 1.79
CA GLU A 174 -9.29 -14.71 0.56
C GLU A 174 -10.22 -14.20 -0.56
N ARG A 175 -11.32 -13.53 -0.19
CA ARG A 175 -12.31 -13.01 -1.13
C ARG A 175 -12.84 -11.65 -0.64
N PRO A 176 -12.04 -10.57 -0.79
CA PRO A 176 -12.41 -9.24 -0.33
C PRO A 176 -13.64 -8.70 -1.07
N ARG A 177 -14.35 -7.79 -0.40
CA ARG A 177 -15.46 -7.02 -0.96
C ARG A 177 -14.95 -5.66 -1.44
N VAL A 178 -15.05 -5.43 -2.74
CA VAL A 178 -14.61 -4.22 -3.42
C VAL A 178 -15.82 -3.36 -3.74
N ALA A 179 -15.90 -2.19 -3.12
CA ALA A 179 -16.86 -1.16 -3.46
C ALA A 179 -16.22 -0.16 -4.42
N LEU A 180 -16.84 0.04 -5.57
CA LEU A 180 -16.46 1.06 -6.54
C LEU A 180 -17.23 2.35 -6.20
N LEU A 181 -16.51 3.37 -5.73
CA LEU A 181 -17.13 4.55 -5.15
C LEU A 181 -17.61 5.53 -6.22
N ALA A 182 -18.84 6.01 -6.02
CA ALA A 182 -19.41 7.16 -6.70
C ALA A 182 -20.19 8.03 -5.71
N ALA A 183 -20.82 9.10 -6.18
CA ALA A 183 -21.66 9.94 -5.34
C ALA A 183 -23.06 9.32 -5.08
N VAL A 184 -23.50 8.40 -5.95
CA VAL A 184 -24.85 7.82 -5.99
C VAL A 184 -24.79 6.38 -6.52
N GLU A 185 -25.80 5.58 -6.19
CA GLU A 185 -25.91 4.18 -6.65
C GLU A 185 -26.55 4.06 -8.04
N THR A 186 -27.37 5.03 -8.42
CA THR A 186 -28.07 5.00 -9.70
C THR A 186 -27.11 5.36 -10.83
N VAL A 187 -27.13 4.56 -11.89
CA VAL A 187 -26.33 4.79 -13.09
C VAL A 187 -26.91 5.95 -13.90
N TYR A 188 -26.14 7.03 -14.03
CA TYR A 188 -26.52 8.23 -14.79
C TYR A 188 -25.51 8.48 -15.92
N PRO A 189 -25.96 8.53 -17.19
CA PRO A 189 -25.07 8.85 -18.32
C PRO A 189 -24.36 10.20 -18.20
N THR A 190 -24.96 11.16 -17.47
CA THR A 190 -24.39 12.49 -17.20
C THR A 190 -23.33 12.48 -16.11
N MET A 191 -23.12 11.36 -15.41
CA MET A 191 -22.10 11.16 -14.39
C MET A 191 -21.23 9.94 -14.80
N PRO A 192 -20.18 10.15 -15.63
CA PRO A 192 -19.41 9.07 -16.26
C PRO A 192 -18.90 7.99 -15.30
N VAL A 193 -18.47 8.38 -14.10
CA VAL A 193 -18.03 7.43 -13.06
C VAL A 193 -19.08 6.36 -12.76
N THR A 194 -20.38 6.69 -12.74
CA THR A 194 -21.44 5.71 -12.47
C THR A 194 -21.57 4.67 -13.59
N MET A 195 -21.30 5.06 -14.83
CA MET A 195 -21.28 4.15 -15.98
C MET A 195 -20.05 3.24 -15.94
N GLU A 196 -18.89 3.81 -15.65
CA GLU A 196 -17.61 3.10 -15.55
C GLU A 196 -17.67 2.04 -14.44
N GLU A 197 -18.10 2.42 -13.25
CA GLU A 197 -18.20 1.49 -12.12
C GLU A 197 -19.23 0.38 -12.38
N ALA A 198 -20.38 0.69 -13.00
CA ALA A 198 -21.35 -0.33 -13.38
C ALA A 198 -20.79 -1.36 -14.38
N VAL A 199 -19.97 -0.90 -15.34
CA VAL A 199 -19.28 -1.79 -16.29
C VAL A 199 -18.29 -2.69 -15.55
N ILE A 200 -17.47 -2.13 -14.65
CA ILE A 200 -16.51 -2.91 -13.86
C ILE A 200 -17.22 -3.92 -12.95
N SER A 201 -18.31 -3.54 -12.27
CA SER A 201 -19.14 -4.47 -11.48
C SER A 201 -19.59 -5.65 -12.35
N LYS A 202 -20.05 -5.39 -13.58
CA LYS A 202 -20.44 -6.46 -14.50
C LYS A 202 -19.27 -7.33 -14.96
N MET A 203 -18.08 -6.76 -15.11
CA MET A 203 -16.85 -7.51 -15.39
C MET A 203 -16.49 -8.44 -14.23
N GLY A 204 -16.64 -7.97 -12.98
CA GLY A 204 -16.47 -8.77 -11.76
C GLY A 204 -17.46 -9.93 -11.70
N GLU A 205 -18.76 -9.67 -11.90
CA GLU A 205 -19.80 -10.72 -11.94
C GLU A 205 -19.53 -11.80 -13.00
N ARG A 206 -18.99 -11.40 -14.17
CA ARG A 206 -18.65 -12.31 -15.26
C ARG A 206 -17.29 -13.01 -15.08
N GLY A 207 -16.60 -12.77 -13.96
CA GLY A 207 -15.32 -13.40 -13.64
C GLY A 207 -14.13 -12.91 -14.47
N GLN A 208 -14.25 -11.73 -15.10
CA GLN A 208 -13.13 -11.08 -15.79
C GLN A 208 -12.13 -10.53 -14.77
N ILE A 209 -12.65 -9.96 -13.68
CA ILE A 209 -11.87 -9.63 -12.48
C ILE A 209 -12.14 -10.73 -11.46
N LYS A 210 -11.08 -11.34 -10.93
CA LYS A 210 -11.18 -12.57 -10.12
C LYS A 210 -10.81 -12.33 -8.66
N GLY A 211 -11.26 -13.23 -7.80
CA GLY A 211 -10.79 -13.32 -6.42
C GLY A 211 -11.45 -12.33 -5.45
N ALA A 212 -12.53 -11.65 -5.84
CA ALA A 212 -13.26 -10.71 -5.00
C ALA A 212 -14.77 -10.71 -5.31
N TRP A 213 -15.55 -10.10 -4.41
CA TRP A 213 -16.88 -9.59 -4.73
C TRP A 213 -16.72 -8.12 -5.10
N ILE A 214 -17.33 -7.69 -6.22
CA ILE A 214 -17.16 -6.33 -6.74
C ILE A 214 -18.55 -5.78 -7.01
N ASP A 215 -18.83 -4.59 -6.48
CA ASP A 215 -20.11 -3.91 -6.67
C ASP A 215 -19.91 -2.39 -6.68
N GLY A 216 -20.84 -1.69 -7.32
CA GLY A 216 -20.61 -0.34 -7.78
C GLY A 216 -21.55 0.06 -8.92
N PRO A 217 -21.87 1.36 -9.06
CA PRO A 217 -21.41 2.46 -8.23
C PRO A 217 -22.06 2.47 -6.84
N LEU A 218 -21.31 2.83 -5.79
CA LEU A 218 -21.81 2.95 -4.42
C LEU A 218 -21.32 4.25 -3.77
N SER A 219 -22.19 4.94 -3.03
CA SER A 219 -21.76 6.00 -2.12
C SER A 219 -21.02 5.41 -0.92
N LEU A 220 -20.15 6.21 -0.30
CA LEU A 220 -19.29 5.76 0.80
C LEU A 220 -20.08 5.17 1.97
N ASP A 221 -21.16 5.83 2.40
CA ASP A 221 -22.04 5.37 3.48
C ASP A 221 -22.68 4.01 3.14
N VAL A 222 -23.12 3.81 1.90
CA VAL A 222 -23.66 2.52 1.46
C VAL A 222 -22.58 1.45 1.42
N ALA A 223 -21.35 1.78 1.00
CA ALA A 223 -20.25 0.82 0.94
C ALA A 223 -19.88 0.27 2.33
N VAL A 224 -19.95 1.09 3.39
CA VAL A 224 -19.39 0.74 4.71
C VAL A 224 -20.41 0.56 5.83
N SER A 225 -21.67 0.98 5.66
CA SER A 225 -22.74 0.85 6.67
C SER A 225 -23.90 -0.01 6.18
N GLU A 226 -24.10 -1.16 6.83
CA GLU A 226 -25.25 -2.04 6.54
C GLU A 226 -26.58 -1.32 6.78
N HIS A 227 -26.64 -0.41 7.76
CA HIS A 227 -27.83 0.39 8.01
C HIS A 227 -28.13 1.33 6.83
N ALA A 228 -27.12 2.06 6.33
CA ALA A 228 -27.30 2.96 5.20
C ALA A 228 -27.70 2.20 3.93
N ALA A 229 -27.05 1.06 3.67
CA ALA A 229 -27.39 0.18 2.56
C ALA A 229 -28.86 -0.29 2.63
N GLN A 230 -29.33 -0.73 3.81
CA GLN A 230 -30.73 -1.11 4.02
C GLN A 230 -31.70 0.05 3.80
N GLN A 231 -31.40 1.23 4.35
CA GLN A 231 -32.26 2.42 4.20
C GLN A 231 -32.39 2.86 2.73
N LYS A 232 -31.32 2.69 1.93
CA LYS A 232 -31.34 2.99 0.50
C LYS A 232 -31.78 1.82 -0.38
N GLY A 233 -32.13 0.67 0.20
CA GLY A 233 -32.58 -0.52 -0.53
C GLY A 233 -31.48 -1.20 -1.37
N VAL A 234 -30.22 -1.03 -1.00
CA VAL A 234 -29.05 -1.58 -1.71
C VAL A 234 -28.62 -2.87 -1.00
N GLY A 235 -28.66 -3.98 -1.73
CA GLY A 235 -28.31 -5.31 -1.22
C GLY A 235 -26.96 -5.81 -1.75
N GLY A 236 -26.79 -7.13 -1.77
CA GLY A 236 -25.60 -7.79 -2.31
C GLY A 236 -24.53 -8.09 -1.27
N ASP A 237 -23.42 -8.67 -1.74
CA ASP A 237 -22.34 -9.13 -0.87
C ASP A 237 -21.39 -8.01 -0.41
N VAL A 238 -21.41 -6.86 -1.08
CA VAL A 238 -20.48 -5.74 -0.88
C VAL A 238 -21.08 -4.62 -0.02
N ALA A 239 -22.34 -4.24 -0.27
CA ALA A 239 -22.98 -3.12 0.41
C ALA A 239 -22.94 -3.28 1.95
N GLY A 240 -22.50 -2.24 2.64
CA GLY A 240 -22.32 -2.16 4.09
C GLY A 240 -21.10 -2.93 4.62
N ARG A 241 -20.39 -3.65 3.77
CA ARG A 241 -19.40 -4.66 4.16
C ARG A 241 -18.10 -4.53 3.39
N ALA A 242 -17.87 -3.44 2.66
CA ALA A 242 -16.67 -3.26 1.86
C ALA A 242 -15.39 -3.43 2.70
N ASP A 243 -14.44 -4.17 2.14
CA ASP A 243 -13.08 -4.31 2.64
C ASP A 243 -12.13 -3.37 1.87
N ILE A 244 -12.46 -3.11 0.59
CA ILE A 244 -11.69 -2.29 -0.34
C ILE A 244 -12.61 -1.22 -0.93
N LEU A 245 -12.15 0.03 -0.93
CA LEU A 245 -12.79 1.19 -1.51
C LEU A 245 -11.97 1.68 -2.70
N ILE A 246 -12.57 1.64 -3.88
CA ILE A 246 -11.94 2.12 -5.11
C ILE A 246 -12.47 3.51 -5.42
N VAL A 247 -11.58 4.50 -5.43
CA VAL A 247 -11.96 5.89 -5.72
C VAL A 247 -11.83 6.21 -7.20
N SER A 248 -12.59 7.20 -7.65
CA SER A 248 -12.63 7.60 -9.05
C SER A 248 -11.42 8.42 -9.52
N GLN A 249 -10.75 9.12 -8.60
CA GLN A 249 -9.65 10.04 -8.88
C GLN A 249 -8.77 10.25 -7.64
N ILE A 250 -7.53 10.69 -7.86
CA ILE A 250 -6.52 10.82 -6.80
C ILE A 250 -6.92 11.83 -5.73
N GLU A 251 -7.65 12.90 -6.07
CA GLU A 251 -8.08 13.93 -5.11
C GLU A 251 -9.03 13.34 -4.07
N VAL A 252 -9.91 12.42 -4.49
CA VAL A 252 -10.84 11.71 -3.59
C VAL A 252 -10.06 10.75 -2.70
N GLY A 253 -9.13 9.97 -3.26
CA GLY A 253 -8.30 9.05 -2.50
C GLY A 253 -7.40 9.76 -1.49
N ASN A 254 -6.68 10.80 -1.92
CA ASN A 254 -5.78 11.58 -1.09
C ASN A 254 -6.54 12.36 -0.01
N GLY A 255 -7.67 12.96 -0.38
CA GLY A 255 -8.57 13.65 0.55
C GLY A 255 -9.11 12.70 1.60
N MET A 256 -9.59 11.52 1.21
CA MET A 256 -10.09 10.50 2.14
C MET A 256 -8.98 10.00 3.07
N TYR A 257 -7.78 9.73 2.56
CA TYR A 257 -6.63 9.32 3.39
C TYR A 257 -6.38 10.34 4.50
N LYS A 258 -6.25 11.62 4.13
CA LYS A 258 -5.97 12.70 5.09
C LYS A 258 -7.14 12.93 6.04
N ALA A 259 -8.38 12.87 5.56
CA ALA A 259 -9.56 13.03 6.41
C ALA A 259 -9.65 11.92 7.47
N LEU A 260 -9.39 10.66 7.09
CA LEU A 260 -9.39 9.54 8.03
C LEU A 260 -8.30 9.68 9.10
N VAL A 261 -7.09 10.08 8.71
CA VAL A 261 -6.00 10.29 9.66
C VAL A 261 -6.25 11.51 10.55
N SER A 262 -6.59 12.66 9.97
CA SER A 262 -6.68 13.94 10.68
C SER A 262 -7.97 14.13 11.48
N PHE A 263 -9.11 13.63 10.99
CA PHE A 263 -10.40 13.82 11.63
C PHE A 263 -10.91 12.58 12.35
N ALA A 264 -10.65 11.38 11.81
CA ALA A 264 -11.08 10.12 12.43
C ALA A 264 -10.00 9.47 13.30
N GLY A 265 -8.81 10.08 13.41
CA GLY A 265 -7.69 9.53 14.19
C GLY A 265 -7.21 8.16 13.71
N ALA A 266 -7.50 7.81 12.45
CA ALA A 266 -7.20 6.50 11.92
C ALA A 266 -5.69 6.27 11.86
N ARG A 267 -5.25 5.07 12.22
CA ARG A 267 -3.91 4.60 11.86
C ARG A 267 -3.93 4.22 10.39
N ALA A 268 -2.93 4.67 9.65
CA ALA A 268 -2.84 4.44 8.22
C ALA A 268 -1.42 4.04 7.81
N VAL A 269 -1.34 3.15 6.83
CA VAL A 269 -0.08 2.79 6.15
C VAL A 269 -0.30 2.80 4.64
N GLY A 270 0.73 3.21 3.89
CA GLY A 270 0.67 3.32 2.43
C GLY A 270 1.75 2.51 1.74
N LEU A 271 1.39 1.86 0.64
CA LEU A 271 2.30 1.07 -0.19
C LEU A 271 2.05 1.37 -1.66
N VAL A 272 3.13 1.35 -2.45
CA VAL A 272 3.02 1.23 -3.91
C VAL A 272 3.21 -0.24 -4.29
N VAL A 273 2.26 -0.75 -5.07
CA VAL A 273 2.15 -2.16 -5.48
C VAL A 273 1.90 -2.27 -6.99
N GLY A 274 1.95 -3.49 -7.53
CA GLY A 274 1.77 -3.78 -8.96
C GLY A 274 3.08 -3.98 -9.73
N GLY A 275 4.22 -3.69 -9.10
CA GLY A 275 5.54 -4.06 -9.56
C GLY A 275 5.94 -5.45 -9.09
N ARG A 276 7.20 -5.81 -9.36
CA ARG A 276 7.78 -7.10 -8.93
C ARG A 276 7.94 -7.18 -7.41
N TYR A 277 8.16 -6.05 -6.75
CA TYR A 277 8.33 -5.94 -5.30
C TYR A 277 7.48 -4.78 -4.76
N PRO A 278 6.95 -4.88 -3.53
CA PRO A 278 6.24 -3.79 -2.89
C PRO A 278 7.21 -2.67 -2.52
N ILE A 279 6.72 -1.43 -2.60
CA ILE A 279 7.46 -0.24 -2.20
C ILE A 279 6.76 0.39 -1.00
N VAL A 280 7.46 0.45 0.13
CA VAL A 280 7.00 1.15 1.34
C VAL A 280 7.20 2.65 1.13
N VAL A 281 6.09 3.39 1.14
CA VAL A 281 6.06 4.84 1.04
C VAL A 281 5.57 5.42 2.36
N THR A 282 6.50 5.75 3.24
CA THR A 282 6.18 6.40 4.53
C THR A 282 5.77 7.85 4.32
N SER A 283 5.10 8.48 5.28
CA SER A 283 5.00 9.94 5.40
C SER A 283 5.97 10.44 6.47
N ARG A 284 6.39 11.71 6.36
CA ARG A 284 7.18 12.37 7.40
C ARG A 284 6.42 12.52 8.72
N SER A 285 5.09 12.47 8.66
CA SER A 285 4.20 12.56 9.82
C SER A 285 3.85 11.19 10.41
N ASP A 286 4.33 10.09 9.83
CA ASP A 286 4.01 8.76 10.32
C ASP A 286 4.82 8.44 11.57
N THR A 287 4.16 7.79 12.53
CA THR A 287 4.83 7.25 13.70
C THR A 287 5.71 6.07 13.33
N VAL A 288 6.75 5.81 14.13
CA VAL A 288 7.59 4.60 14.01
C VAL A 288 6.72 3.33 13.96
N GLY A 289 5.66 3.26 14.76
CA GLY A 289 4.69 2.16 14.75
C GLY A 289 4.06 1.92 13.36
N ASN A 290 3.56 2.98 12.72
CA ASN A 290 2.98 2.89 11.38
C ASN A 290 4.03 2.46 10.34
N LYS A 291 5.29 2.92 10.46
CA LYS A 291 6.38 2.50 9.58
C LYS A 291 6.68 1.00 9.72
N ILE A 292 6.72 0.48 10.95
CA ILE A 292 6.87 -0.98 11.21
C ILE A 292 5.69 -1.76 10.61
N ASP A 293 4.46 -1.26 10.77
CA ASP A 293 3.28 -1.90 10.21
C ASP A 293 3.31 -1.92 8.67
N ALA A 294 3.79 -0.85 8.04
CA ALA A 294 3.97 -0.79 6.59
C ALA A 294 4.99 -1.82 6.09
N ILE A 295 6.12 -1.98 6.80
CA ILE A 295 7.11 -3.03 6.53
C ILE A 295 6.48 -4.42 6.67
N ALA A 296 5.68 -4.65 7.73
CA ALA A 296 5.01 -5.93 7.95
C ALA A 296 4.02 -6.28 6.82
N VAL A 297 3.27 -5.29 6.32
CA VAL A 297 2.40 -5.49 5.15
C VAL A 297 3.22 -5.85 3.91
N ALA A 298 4.30 -5.11 3.64
CA ALA A 298 5.18 -5.39 2.51
C ALA A 298 5.81 -6.79 2.61
N CYS A 299 6.13 -7.27 3.81
CA CYS A 299 6.60 -8.64 4.03
C CYS A 299 5.56 -9.69 3.65
N LEU A 300 4.28 -9.47 3.97
CA LEU A 300 3.19 -10.38 3.57
C LEU A 300 2.99 -10.41 2.05
N LEU A 301 3.25 -9.29 1.36
CA LEU A 301 3.15 -9.19 -0.08
C LEU A 301 4.33 -9.84 -0.82
N ALA A 302 5.54 -9.68 -0.30
CA ALA A 302 6.76 -10.21 -0.93
C ALA A 302 7.16 -11.61 -0.45
N GLY A 303 6.54 -12.11 0.61
CA GLY A 303 6.80 -13.43 1.19
C GLY A 303 5.82 -14.53 0.77
N GLY A 304 4.73 -14.18 0.07
CA GLY A 304 3.66 -15.10 -0.35
C GLY A 304 3.62 -15.34 -1.85
#